data_AF-A0AAV5DZV1-F1
#
_entry.id   AF-A0AAV5DZV1-F1
#
_cell.length_a   1.000
_cell.length_b   1.000
_cell.length_c   1.000
_cell.angle_alpha   90.00
_cell.angle_beta   90.00
_cell.angle_gamma   90.00
#
_symmetry.space_group_name_H-M   'P 1'
#
loop_
_entity.id
_entity.type
_entity.pdbx_description
1 polymer ?
#
loop_
_entity_poly.entity_id
_entity_poly.type
_entity_poly.pdbx_seq_one_letter_code
_entity_poly.pdbx_strand_id
1 'polypeptide(L)'
;MRDTRWAALLLLLAAMAVAGEKFDELFPNRNDPNLAHAADFLDYQSFISATALFEPRGFGTTGGKQMGMREVAAFLGHVGAKTSCGYSEAPGGETAWGLCYNHELSPSQSYCDNSNELYPCAEGVEYYGRGALPVYGSG
;
A
#
# COMPACT_ATOMS: atom_id res chain seq x y z
N MET A 1 -15.19 8.79 -33.11
CA MET A 1 -14.88 9.57 -31.90
C MET A 1 -14.24 8.60 -30.92
N ARG A 2 -12.90 8.58 -30.83
CA ARG A 2 -12.16 7.63 -29.99
C ARG A 2 -12.29 8.12 -28.55
N ASP A 3 -12.88 7.30 -27.69
CA ASP A 3 -13.04 7.58 -26.27
C ASP A 3 -11.69 7.94 -25.65
N THR A 4 -11.51 9.20 -25.28
CA THR A 4 -10.33 9.70 -24.57
C THR A 4 -10.17 9.08 -23.18
N ARG A 5 -11.24 8.47 -22.66
CA ARG A 5 -11.26 7.74 -21.39
C ARG A 5 -10.43 6.46 -21.43
N TRP A 6 -10.45 5.72 -22.54
CA TRP A 6 -9.62 4.53 -22.70
C TRP A 6 -8.16 4.89 -22.99
N ALA A 7 -7.92 5.99 -23.71
CA ALA A 7 -6.56 6.51 -23.93
C ALA A 7 -5.92 6.99 -22.62
N ALA A 8 -6.68 7.67 -21.75
CA ALA A 8 -6.23 8.05 -20.41
C ALA A 8 -5.97 6.82 -19.53
N LEU A 9 -6.82 5.79 -19.56
CA LEU A 9 -6.60 4.56 -18.80
C LEU A 9 -5.35 3.79 -19.29
N LEU A 10 -5.13 3.73 -20.60
CA LEU A 10 -3.92 3.15 -21.21
C LEU A 10 -2.65 3.97 -20.94
N LEU A 11 -2.76 5.30 -20.89
CA LEU A 11 -1.66 6.20 -20.49
C LEU A 11 -1.39 6.16 -18.98
N LEU A 12 -2.41 5.99 -18.13
CA LEU A 12 -2.27 5.75 -16.69
C LEU A 12 -1.57 4.42 -16.42
N LEU A 13 -1.95 3.35 -17.12
CA LEU A 13 -1.29 2.03 -17.03
C LEU A 13 0.17 2.07 -17.53
N ALA A 14 0.49 2.96 -18.48
CA ALA A 14 1.85 3.14 -18.99
C ALA A 14 2.70 4.14 -18.15
N ALA A 15 2.06 5.04 -17.39
CA ALA A 15 2.72 6.04 -16.54
C ALA A 15 2.97 5.53 -15.12
N MET A 16 2.14 4.61 -14.62
CA MET A 16 2.42 3.91 -13.37
C MET A 16 3.47 2.84 -13.63
N ALA A 17 4.68 3.12 -13.17
CA ALA A 17 5.94 2.39 -13.36
C ALA A 17 5.96 0.88 -12.99
N VAL A 18 4.82 0.26 -12.69
CA VAL A 18 4.71 -1.12 -12.23
C VAL A 18 3.63 -1.79 -13.06
N ALA A 19 4.01 -2.62 -14.04
CA ALA A 19 3.07 -3.58 -14.62
C ALA A 19 2.65 -4.58 -13.52
N GLY A 20 1.46 -5.19 -13.63
CA GLY A 20 0.98 -6.15 -12.62
C GLY A 20 1.99 -7.26 -12.28
N GLU A 21 2.72 -7.76 -13.28
CA GLU A 21 3.82 -8.71 -13.11
C GLU A 21 4.92 -8.19 -12.16
N LYS A 22 5.27 -6.91 -12.24
CA LYS A 22 6.25 -6.28 -11.34
C LYS A 22 5.71 -6.07 -9.93
N PHE A 23 4.41 -5.91 -9.76
CA PHE A 23 3.79 -5.88 -8.44
C PHE A 23 3.90 -7.25 -7.77
N ASP A 24 3.63 -8.31 -8.52
CA ASP A 24 3.77 -9.69 -8.05
C ASP A 24 5.22 -10.07 -7.74
N GLU A 25 6.18 -9.61 -8.55
CA GLU A 25 7.61 -9.80 -8.27
C GLU A 25 8.07 -9.05 -7.01
N LEU A 26 7.50 -7.88 -6.70
CA LEU A 26 7.82 -7.12 -5.50
C LEU A 26 7.24 -7.74 -4.24
N PHE A 27 6.08 -8.40 -4.34
CA PHE A 27 5.36 -9.02 -3.23
C PHE A 27 5.03 -10.48 -3.52
N PRO A 28 6.04 -11.35 -3.70
CA PRO A 28 5.84 -12.71 -4.16
C PRO A 28 5.15 -13.60 -3.13
N ASN A 29 5.33 -13.31 -1.83
CA ASN A 29 4.81 -14.14 -0.74
C ASN A 29 3.58 -13.53 -0.02
N ARG A 30 3.01 -12.44 -0.54
CA ARG A 30 1.88 -11.74 0.11
C ARG A 30 0.61 -12.59 0.27
N ASN A 31 0.48 -13.62 -0.55
CA ASN A 31 -0.65 -14.54 -0.58
C ASN A 31 -0.26 -15.95 -0.09
N ASP A 32 0.87 -16.10 0.61
CA ASP A 32 1.26 -17.39 1.18
C ASP A 32 0.17 -17.90 2.14
N PRO A 33 -0.36 -19.12 1.95
CA PRO A 33 -1.51 -19.61 2.70
C PRO A 33 -1.21 -19.93 4.17
N ASN A 34 0.06 -20.02 4.56
CA ASN A 34 0.47 -20.42 5.90
C ASN A 34 0.96 -19.26 6.75
N LEU A 35 1.61 -18.28 6.12
CA LEU A 35 2.28 -17.17 6.81
C LEU A 35 1.65 -15.81 6.53
N ALA A 36 0.93 -15.62 5.41
CA ALA A 36 0.27 -14.35 5.16
C ALA A 36 -1.00 -14.19 6.01
N HIS A 37 -1.13 -13.05 6.66
CA HIS A 37 -2.29 -12.69 7.48
C HIS A 37 -3.28 -11.77 6.74
N ALA A 38 -2.91 -11.31 5.55
CA ALA A 38 -3.71 -10.43 4.70
C ALA A 38 -3.73 -10.90 3.24
N ALA A 39 -3.70 -12.23 3.01
CA ALA A 39 -3.80 -12.80 1.69
C ALA A 39 -5.03 -12.26 0.93
N ASP A 40 -4.82 -11.92 -0.34
CA ASP A 40 -5.80 -11.36 -1.27
C ASP A 40 -6.41 -9.99 -0.86
N PHE A 41 -5.87 -9.33 0.17
CA PHE A 41 -6.40 -8.04 0.64
C PHE A 41 -5.91 -6.85 -0.19
N LEU A 42 -4.62 -6.78 -0.50
CA LEU A 42 -4.02 -5.70 -1.31
C LEU A 42 -3.45 -6.26 -2.61
N ASP A 43 -4.23 -6.10 -3.68
CA ASP A 43 -3.85 -6.50 -5.03
C ASP A 43 -3.42 -5.31 -5.91
N TYR A 44 -2.86 -5.65 -7.07
CA TYR A 44 -2.42 -4.66 -8.04
C TYR A 44 -3.56 -3.74 -8.49
N GLN A 45 -4.77 -4.28 -8.65
CA GLN A 45 -5.92 -3.51 -9.12
C GLN A 45 -6.35 -2.44 -8.09
N SER A 46 -6.30 -2.78 -6.80
CA SER A 46 -6.56 -1.88 -5.69
C SER A 46 -5.49 -0.80 -5.62
N PHE A 47 -4.22 -1.16 -5.79
CA PHE A 47 -3.11 -0.19 -5.87
C PHE A 47 -3.32 0.82 -7.01
N ILE A 48 -3.59 0.36 -8.23
CA ILE A 48 -3.82 1.24 -9.38
C ILE A 48 -5.06 2.13 -9.17
N SER A 49 -6.16 1.56 -8.65
CA SER A 49 -7.39 2.31 -8.40
C SER A 49 -7.17 3.43 -7.37
N ALA A 50 -6.44 3.15 -6.29
CA ALA A 50 -6.14 4.14 -5.27
C ALA A 50 -5.22 5.25 -5.79
N THR A 51 -4.14 4.87 -6.48
CA THR A 51 -3.11 5.80 -6.95
C THR A 51 -3.56 6.65 -8.13
N ALA A 52 -4.51 6.19 -8.95
CA ALA A 52 -5.15 7.00 -9.98
C ALA A 52 -5.81 8.28 -9.43
N LEU A 53 -6.22 8.29 -8.14
CA LEU A 53 -6.77 9.48 -7.47
C LEU A 53 -5.69 10.53 -7.13
N PHE A 54 -4.43 10.13 -7.07
CA PHE A 54 -3.29 10.97 -6.69
C PHE A 54 -2.34 11.25 -7.86
N GLU A 55 -2.48 10.53 -8.98
CA GLU A 55 -1.76 10.83 -10.22
C GLU A 55 -1.95 12.29 -10.67
N PRO A 56 -3.17 12.88 -10.69
CA PRO A 56 -3.35 14.29 -11.04
C PRO A 56 -2.72 15.26 -10.05
N ARG A 57 -2.32 14.76 -8.87
CA ARG A 57 -1.61 15.52 -7.82
C ARG A 57 -0.10 15.27 -7.84
N GLY A 58 0.40 14.48 -8.79
CA GLY A 58 1.82 14.27 -9.04
C GLY A 58 2.40 12.92 -8.58
N PHE A 59 1.60 12.03 -7.99
CA PHE A 59 2.08 10.72 -7.54
C PHE A 59 2.57 9.88 -8.72
N GLY A 60 3.86 9.55 -8.75
CA GLY A 60 4.48 8.73 -9.79
C GLY A 60 4.69 9.46 -11.12
N THR A 61 4.31 10.74 -11.21
CA THR A 61 4.39 11.54 -12.46
C THR A 61 5.26 12.79 -12.32
N THR A 62 5.68 13.13 -11.10
CA THR A 62 6.55 14.28 -10.83
C THR A 62 7.99 14.02 -11.26
N GLY A 63 8.62 15.00 -11.93
CA GLY A 63 10.05 14.94 -12.27
C GLY A 63 10.41 13.99 -13.42
N GLY A 64 9.41 13.53 -14.18
CA GLY A 64 9.59 12.65 -15.33
C GLY A 64 9.80 11.17 -14.96
N LYS A 65 9.96 10.32 -15.98
CA LYS A 65 9.86 8.85 -15.85
C LYS A 65 10.75 8.26 -14.76
N GLN A 66 12.04 8.59 -14.72
CA GLN A 66 12.96 8.00 -13.74
C GLN A 66 12.65 8.41 -12.30
N MET A 67 12.20 9.65 -12.09
CA MET A 67 11.81 10.12 -10.76
C MET A 67 10.51 9.46 -10.32
N GLY A 68 9.51 9.38 -11.20
CA GLY A 68 8.26 8.66 -10.92
C GLY A 68 8.48 7.18 -10.59
N MET A 69 9.36 6.50 -11.33
CA MET A 69 9.77 5.12 -11.00
C MET A 69 10.40 5.02 -9.61
N ARG A 70 11.24 5.99 -9.23
CA ARG A 70 11.88 6.03 -7.91
C ARG A 70 10.86 6.31 -6.80
N GLU A 71 9.92 7.22 -7.02
CA GLU A 71 8.84 7.54 -6.09
C GLU A 71 7.98 6.29 -5.80
N VAL A 72 7.54 5.60 -6.86
CA VAL A 72 6.72 4.38 -6.72
C VAL A 72 7.52 3.27 -6.04
N ALA A 73 8.79 3.07 -6.40
CA ALA A 73 9.65 2.08 -5.74
C ALA A 73 9.87 2.41 -4.25
N ALA A 74 10.08 3.68 -3.90
CA ALA A 74 10.23 4.10 -2.52
C ALA A 74 8.94 3.90 -1.71
N PHE A 75 7.80 4.26 -2.29
CA PHE A 75 6.49 4.04 -1.69
C PHE A 75 6.24 2.55 -1.43
N LEU A 76 6.38 1.70 -2.45
CA LEU A 76 6.15 0.26 -2.33
C LEU A 76 7.16 -0.43 -1.39
N GLY A 77 8.42 0.01 -1.39
CA GLY A 77 9.42 -0.47 -0.44
C GLY A 77 9.06 -0.11 1.01
N HIS A 78 8.56 1.10 1.26
CA HIS A 78 8.10 1.50 2.58
C HIS A 78 6.87 0.70 3.03
N VAL A 79 5.88 0.55 2.14
CA VAL A 79 4.70 -0.30 2.36
C VAL A 79 5.11 -1.72 2.70
N GLY A 80 5.99 -2.32 1.89
CA GLY A 80 6.49 -3.67 2.09
C GLY A 80 7.15 -3.85 3.45
N ALA A 81 8.03 -2.92 3.84
CA ALA A 81 8.69 -2.96 5.15
C ALA A 81 7.68 -2.82 6.32
N LYS A 82 6.68 -1.95 6.20
CA LYS A 82 5.68 -1.70 7.25
C LYS A 82 4.67 -2.83 7.43
N THR A 83 4.50 -3.66 6.41
CA THR A 83 3.51 -4.76 6.37
C THR A 83 4.18 -6.13 6.30
N SER A 84 5.50 -6.20 6.54
CA SER A 84 6.28 -7.43 6.40
C SER A 84 6.04 -8.41 7.55
N CYS A 85 6.01 -9.70 7.22
CA CYS A 85 6.24 -10.79 8.18
C CYS A 85 7.54 -11.56 7.91
N GLY A 86 8.44 -10.97 7.11
CA GLY A 86 9.75 -11.54 6.83
C GLY A 86 10.64 -11.61 8.07
N TYR A 87 11.43 -12.67 8.13
CA TYR A 87 12.43 -12.96 9.16
C TYR A 87 13.74 -13.41 8.49
N SER A 88 14.83 -13.52 9.25
CA SER A 88 16.20 -13.71 8.70
C SER A 88 16.36 -14.87 7.72
N GLU A 89 15.66 -15.98 7.94
CA GLU A 89 15.68 -17.17 7.09
C GLU A 89 14.38 -17.38 6.31
N ALA A 90 13.60 -16.32 6.10
CA ALA A 90 12.34 -16.43 5.35
C ALA A 90 12.61 -16.81 3.89
N PRO A 91 11.81 -17.71 3.29
CA PRO A 91 11.95 -18.08 1.87
C PRO A 91 11.92 -16.85 0.96
N GLY A 92 12.93 -16.70 0.08
CA GLY A 92 13.06 -15.51 -0.78
C GLY A 92 13.66 -14.27 -0.10
N GLY A 93 14.02 -14.36 1.19
CA GLY A 93 14.63 -13.29 1.99
C GLY A 93 13.61 -12.39 2.71
N GLU A 94 14.07 -11.65 3.72
CA GLU A 94 13.25 -10.80 4.59
C GLU A 94 12.34 -9.81 3.84
N THR A 95 12.80 -9.30 2.69
CA THR A 95 12.09 -8.26 1.93
C THR A 95 11.04 -8.81 0.97
N ALA A 96 10.97 -10.14 0.76
CA ALA A 96 10.00 -10.79 -0.12
C ALA A 96 8.59 -10.95 0.49
N TRP A 97 8.44 -10.56 1.77
CA TRP A 97 7.26 -10.83 2.61
C TRP A 97 6.44 -9.58 2.93
N GLY A 98 6.55 -8.53 2.12
CA GLY A 98 5.68 -7.36 2.22
C GLY A 98 4.20 -7.69 1.92
N LEU A 99 3.30 -6.82 2.37
CA LEU A 99 1.84 -6.98 2.30
C LEU A 99 1.29 -8.21 3.06
N CYS A 100 2.08 -8.74 4.00
CA CYS A 100 1.70 -9.90 4.80
C CYS A 100 0.68 -9.53 5.90
N TYR A 101 0.76 -8.32 6.45
CA TYR A 101 -0.20 -7.77 7.40
C TYR A 101 -0.98 -6.59 6.81
N ASN A 102 -2.24 -6.44 7.21
CA ASN A 102 -3.06 -5.26 6.91
C ASN A 102 -3.48 -4.45 8.15
N HIS A 103 -3.10 -4.93 9.33
CA HIS A 103 -3.27 -4.22 10.59
C HIS A 103 -2.20 -4.64 11.61
N GLU A 104 -2.02 -3.83 12.64
CA GLU A 104 -1.18 -4.12 13.79
C GLU A 104 -1.73 -5.32 14.58
N LEU A 105 -0.93 -6.38 14.76
CA LEU A 105 -1.37 -7.60 15.43
C LEU A 105 -1.56 -7.47 16.95
N SER A 106 -0.72 -6.65 17.59
CA SER A 106 -0.67 -6.55 19.05
C SER A 106 -0.65 -5.08 19.50
N PRO A 107 -1.74 -4.32 19.24
CA PRO A 107 -1.81 -2.93 19.65
C PRO A 107 -1.75 -2.82 21.18
N SER A 108 -0.87 -1.95 21.69
CA SER A 108 -0.72 -1.71 23.12
C SER A 108 -1.80 -0.79 23.70
N GLN A 109 -2.57 -0.13 22.83
CA GLN A 109 -3.62 0.82 23.17
C GLN A 109 -4.62 0.97 22.01
N SER A 110 -5.74 1.63 22.26
CA SER A 110 -6.75 1.92 21.23
C SER A 110 -6.33 3.06 20.29
N TYR A 111 -5.27 3.81 20.60
CA TYR A 111 -4.84 5.01 19.86
C TYR A 111 -5.94 6.08 19.70
N CYS A 112 -6.92 6.09 20.60
CA CYS A 112 -7.91 7.16 20.69
C CYS A 112 -7.37 8.31 21.55
N ASP A 113 -7.38 9.52 21.01
CA ASP A 113 -7.14 10.75 21.78
C ASP A 113 -8.47 11.41 22.15
N ASN A 114 -8.94 11.14 23.38
CA ASN A 114 -10.17 11.73 23.90
C ASN A 114 -10.10 13.25 24.10
N SER A 115 -8.91 13.86 24.01
CA SER A 115 -8.75 15.31 24.08
C SER A 115 -8.89 16.01 22.73
N ASN A 116 -8.94 15.25 21.63
CA ASN A 116 -9.06 15.80 20.28
C ASN A 116 -10.51 16.15 19.94
N GLU A 117 -10.85 17.44 20.05
CA GLU A 117 -12.19 17.96 19.74
C GLU A 117 -12.48 18.01 18.22
N LEU A 118 -11.45 18.04 17.37
CA LEU A 118 -11.61 18.08 15.90
C LEU A 118 -11.90 16.69 15.33
N TYR A 119 -11.29 15.66 15.92
CA TYR A 119 -11.43 14.26 15.52
C TYR A 119 -11.81 13.39 16.73
N PRO A 120 -13.04 13.58 17.26
CA PRO A 120 -13.49 12.84 18.43
C PRO A 120 -13.58 11.35 18.13
N CYS A 121 -13.19 10.54 19.10
CA CYS A 121 -13.24 9.08 18.95
C CYS A 121 -14.67 8.58 18.86
N ALA A 122 -14.98 7.82 17.81
CA ALA A 122 -16.21 7.05 17.73
C ALA A 122 -16.24 5.94 18.81
N GLU A 123 -17.41 5.77 19.45
CA GLU A 123 -17.63 4.77 20.49
C GLU A 123 -17.40 3.35 19.96
N GLY A 124 -16.64 2.55 20.71
CA GLY A 124 -16.31 1.17 20.34
C GLY A 124 -15.29 1.01 19.21
N VAL A 125 -14.70 2.10 18.71
CA VAL A 125 -13.72 2.08 17.63
C VAL A 125 -12.29 2.24 18.16
N GLU A 126 -11.38 1.44 17.60
CA GLU A 126 -9.94 1.52 17.87
C GLU A 126 -9.18 2.01 16.63
N TYR A 127 -8.05 2.67 16.84
CA TYR A 127 -7.29 3.41 15.82
C TYR A 127 -5.83 2.93 15.71
N TYR A 128 -5.60 1.65 15.96
CA TYR A 128 -4.31 1.01 15.70
C TYR A 128 -3.96 1.01 14.21
N GLY A 129 -2.68 0.76 13.91
CA GLY A 129 -2.14 0.82 12.56
C GLY A 129 -2.90 -0.08 11.57
N ARG A 130 -3.37 0.47 10.45
CA ARG A 130 -4.08 -0.28 9.40
C ARG A 130 -3.62 0.10 7.99
N GLY A 131 -3.80 -0.82 7.06
CA GLY A 131 -3.58 -0.63 5.62
C GLY A 131 -2.12 -0.77 5.19
N ALA A 132 -1.87 -0.40 3.92
CA ALA A 132 -0.55 -0.44 3.28
C ALA A 132 0.46 0.51 3.94
N LEU A 133 -0.03 1.65 4.43
CA LEU A 133 0.70 2.58 5.28
C LEU A 133 -0.01 2.60 6.63
N PRO A 134 0.56 2.03 7.69
CA PRO A 134 -0.08 2.03 9.00
C PRO A 134 -0.38 3.46 9.47
N VAL A 135 -1.65 3.84 9.39
CA VAL A 135 -2.18 5.09 9.96
C VAL A 135 -2.64 4.80 11.39
N TYR A 136 -2.22 5.64 12.32
CA TYR A 136 -2.55 5.54 13.74
C TYR A 136 -3.30 6.79 14.17
N GLY A 137 -4.20 6.67 15.14
CA GLY A 137 -4.91 7.82 15.71
C GLY A 137 -6.30 8.05 15.12
N SER A 138 -7.11 8.84 15.83
CA SER A 138 -8.49 9.15 15.45
C SER A 138 -8.63 10.19 14.33
N GLY A 139 -7.52 10.77 13.84
CA GLY A 139 -7.48 11.71 12.71
C GLY A 139 -6.09 12.27 12.45
#